data_AF-A0A226DDS1-F1
#
_entry.id   AF-A0A226DDS1-F1
#
_cell.length_a   1.000
_cell.length_b   1.000
_cell.length_c   1.000
_cell.angle_alpha   90.00
_cell.angle_beta   90.00
_cell.angle_gamma   90.00
#
_symmetry.space_group_name_H-M   'P 1'
#
loop_
_entity.id
_entity.type
_entity.pdbx_description
1 polymer ?
#
loop_
_entity_poly.entity_id
_entity_poly.type
_entity_poly.pdbx_seq_one_letter_code
_entity_poly.pdbx_strand_id
1 'polypeptide(L)'
;MVVTPLMWKSLDNFTTYFAYVWPCPLSWDKKYKKYTYIPFCKKLIPWTVAIAFCLVARLLPVALVLGQIYGWVSMPLVPTVTNIFYLVISQFMLIEASTLFYGKEFATGFNFLKEMEAGITKIDTKSKGQPSAKFDLLGIVLNHMVLNCATIPFTAGFFGPYVELDPVYICLKYLPSPLSQLVDIYPWNYVLLPYRILVTMVATVEINRIAAHVFCSSTVAFHLIFSSITALTRSPLTLNVSRVQKTLTQYTQLNLIMTLLYDFFATTTAVMMSTTGVWCVLLNFATIKMYSSVSMPYFALIPVSAIAAHLAVGVLTPIVVEVYEGSQPILARWELQLAPFSKVGEVKWMKKRLRALRLLKVFFGLFGVNFFFLQESTRGSYYSAIVDYTINAMLSITV
;
A
#
# COMPACT_ATOMS: atom_id res chain seq x y z
N MET A 1 -15.14 -14.27 -1.71
CA MET A 1 -15.75 -13.20 -0.88
C MET A 1 -16.22 -12.08 -1.80
N VAL A 2 -17.25 -11.31 -1.47
CA VAL A 2 -17.72 -10.18 -2.30
C VAL A 2 -17.23 -8.88 -1.64
N VAL A 3 -16.87 -7.87 -2.43
CA VAL A 3 -16.53 -6.55 -1.89
C VAL A 3 -17.75 -5.98 -1.17
N THR A 4 -17.59 -5.69 0.10
CA THR A 4 -18.71 -5.27 0.95
C THR A 4 -19.02 -3.78 0.75
N PRO A 5 -20.23 -3.34 1.13
CA PRO A 5 -20.57 -1.92 1.10
C PRO A 5 -19.64 -1.05 1.96
N LEU A 6 -19.11 -1.57 3.09
CA LEU A 6 -18.19 -0.82 3.94
C LEU A 6 -16.81 -0.64 3.29
N MET A 7 -16.33 -1.62 2.52
CA MET A 7 -15.10 -1.47 1.73
C MET A 7 -15.26 -0.37 0.67
N TRP A 8 -16.41 -0.29 -0.02
CA TRP A 8 -16.66 0.84 -0.93
C TRP A 8 -16.78 2.17 -0.19
N LYS A 9 -17.32 2.16 1.04
CA LYS A 9 -17.43 3.34 1.90
C LYS A 9 -16.05 3.86 2.33
N SER A 10 -15.03 3.01 2.46
CA SER A 10 -13.68 3.50 2.81
C SER A 10 -13.08 4.36 1.69
N LEU A 11 -13.32 4.03 0.42
CA LEU A 11 -12.91 4.86 -0.72
C LEU A 11 -13.68 6.19 -0.80
N ASP A 12 -14.97 6.19 -0.45
CA ASP A 12 -15.75 7.42 -0.34
C ASP A 12 -15.26 8.31 0.80
N ASN A 13 -14.98 7.70 1.95
CA ASN A 13 -14.46 8.40 3.12
C ASN A 13 -13.07 8.96 2.84
N PHE A 14 -12.23 8.23 2.10
CA PHE A 14 -10.93 8.73 1.64
C PHE A 14 -11.09 10.02 0.83
N THR A 15 -11.98 10.02 -0.16
CA THR A 15 -12.25 11.20 -0.99
C THR A 15 -12.84 12.35 -0.17
N THR A 16 -13.69 12.03 0.81
CA THR A 16 -14.34 13.03 1.66
C THR A 16 -13.37 13.67 2.65
N TYR A 17 -12.54 12.87 3.33
CA TYR A 17 -11.61 13.34 4.34
C TYR A 17 -10.42 14.07 3.73
N PHE A 18 -9.93 13.68 2.55
CA PHE A 18 -8.84 14.37 1.86
C PHE A 18 -9.31 15.41 0.83
N ALA A 19 -10.59 15.81 0.86
CA ALA A 19 -11.14 16.80 -0.08
C ALA A 19 -10.50 18.20 0.06
N TYR A 20 -9.85 18.48 1.20
CA TYR A 20 -9.12 19.73 1.44
C TYR A 20 -7.72 19.75 0.80
N VAL A 21 -7.24 18.62 0.30
CA VAL A 21 -5.92 18.49 -0.35
C VAL A 21 -6.04 18.77 -1.85
N TRP A 22 -4.93 19.11 -2.49
CA TRP A 22 -4.89 19.32 -3.94
C TRP A 22 -5.30 18.07 -4.74
N PRO A 23 -5.80 18.25 -5.98
CA PRO A 23 -6.09 17.14 -6.87
C PRO A 23 -4.85 16.29 -7.17
N CYS A 24 -5.01 14.97 -7.18
CA CYS A 24 -3.97 14.01 -7.58
C CYS A 24 -4.27 13.41 -8.97
N PRO A 25 -3.25 12.85 -9.68
CA PRO A 25 -3.44 12.24 -11.00
C PRO A 25 -4.46 11.10 -11.01
N LEU A 26 -4.60 10.39 -9.88
CA LEU A 26 -5.51 9.27 -9.73
C LEU A 26 -6.52 9.59 -8.63
N SER A 27 -7.78 9.84 -9.00
CA SER A 27 -8.85 10.20 -8.08
C SER A 27 -10.00 9.20 -8.09
N TRP A 28 -10.62 8.98 -6.92
CA TRP A 28 -11.84 8.18 -6.81
C TRP A 28 -13.08 9.06 -7.01
N ASP A 29 -13.90 8.71 -7.99
CA ASP A 29 -15.19 9.36 -8.21
C ASP A 29 -16.27 8.68 -7.36
N LYS A 30 -16.68 9.35 -6.28
CA LYS A 30 -17.72 8.89 -5.35
C LYS A 30 -19.08 8.66 -6.02
N LYS A 31 -19.43 9.45 -7.04
CA LYS A 31 -20.73 9.38 -7.72
C LYS A 31 -20.81 8.15 -8.63
N TYR A 32 -19.79 7.94 -9.45
CA TYR A 32 -19.76 6.82 -10.39
C TYR A 32 -19.12 5.56 -9.81
N LYS A 33 -18.48 5.66 -8.64
CA LYS A 33 -17.74 4.61 -7.98
C LYS A 33 -16.65 4.05 -8.90
N LYS A 34 -15.89 4.94 -9.56
CA LYS A 34 -14.86 4.60 -10.54
C LYS A 34 -13.61 5.41 -10.28
N TYR A 35 -12.45 4.87 -10.62
CA TYR A 35 -11.24 5.68 -10.67
C TYR A 35 -11.22 6.50 -11.96
N THR A 36 -10.83 7.76 -11.82
CA THR A 36 -10.57 8.69 -12.92
C THR A 36 -9.10 9.08 -12.91
N TYR A 37 -8.51 9.10 -14.11
CA TYR A 37 -7.14 9.56 -14.30
C TYR A 37 -7.17 10.98 -14.87
N ILE A 38 -6.51 11.90 -14.18
CA ILE A 38 -6.33 13.28 -14.60
C ILE A 38 -4.94 13.37 -15.24
N PRO A 39 -4.83 13.60 -16.56
CA PRO A 39 -3.53 13.77 -17.19
C PRO A 39 -2.83 15.02 -16.66
N PHE A 40 -1.50 15.07 -16.81
CA PHE A 40 -0.69 16.21 -16.39
C PHE A 40 -1.23 17.53 -16.98
N CYS A 41 -1.79 18.38 -16.12
CA CYS A 41 -2.42 19.64 -16.51
C CYS A 41 -2.25 20.69 -15.41
N LYS A 42 -2.64 21.95 -15.68
CA LYS A 42 -2.49 23.07 -14.72
C LYS A 42 -3.14 22.82 -13.35
N LYS A 43 -4.17 21.96 -13.29
CA LYS A 43 -4.84 21.58 -12.03
C LYS A 43 -3.95 20.75 -11.10
N LEU A 44 -2.92 20.08 -11.63
CA LEU A 44 -1.98 19.24 -10.87
C LEU A 44 -0.72 19.99 -10.43
N ILE A 45 -0.57 21.29 -10.76
CA ILE A 45 0.60 22.08 -10.34
C ILE A 45 0.79 22.07 -8.82
N PRO A 46 -0.24 22.31 -7.97
CA PRO A 46 -0.05 22.28 -6.52
C PRO A 46 0.45 20.93 -6.00
N TRP A 47 -0.08 19.85 -6.58
CA TRP A 47 0.35 18.48 -6.27
C TRP A 47 1.80 18.24 -6.66
N THR A 48 2.21 18.66 -7.86
CA THR A 48 3.61 18.53 -8.31
C THR A 48 4.56 19.32 -7.42
N VAL A 49 4.18 20.54 -7.03
CA VAL A 49 4.96 21.37 -6.09
C VAL A 49 5.09 20.65 -4.74
N ALA A 50 4.01 20.09 -4.21
CA ALA A 50 4.04 19.38 -2.94
C ALA A 50 4.89 18.11 -2.98
N ILE A 51 4.83 17.32 -4.06
CA ILE A 51 5.70 16.16 -4.23
C ILE A 51 7.16 16.57 -4.37
N ALA A 52 7.46 17.55 -5.22
CA ALA A 52 8.82 18.06 -5.36
C ALA A 52 9.37 18.55 -4.02
N PHE A 53 8.55 19.27 -3.27
CA PHE A 53 8.86 19.74 -1.93
C PHE A 53 9.15 18.58 -0.96
N CYS A 54 8.32 17.54 -0.94
CA CYS A 54 8.54 16.35 -0.11
C CYS A 54 9.78 15.55 -0.54
N LEU A 55 10.08 15.48 -1.83
CA LEU A 55 11.28 14.83 -2.36
C LEU A 55 12.55 15.57 -1.94
N VAL A 56 12.55 16.91 -2.01
CA VAL A 56 13.66 17.73 -1.51
C VAL A 56 13.81 17.56 0.00
N ALA A 57 12.70 17.61 0.75
CA ALA A 57 12.72 17.39 2.19
C ALA A 57 13.30 16.01 2.56
N ARG A 58 13.05 14.98 1.74
CA ARG A 58 13.62 13.62 1.91
C ARG A 58 15.13 13.57 1.73
N LEU A 59 15.72 14.41 0.87
CA LEU A 59 17.17 14.43 0.68
C LEU A 59 17.91 14.83 1.95
N LEU A 60 17.28 15.61 2.83
CA LEU A 60 17.91 16.07 4.07
C LEU A 60 18.15 14.90 5.06
N PRO A 61 17.15 14.07 5.42
CA PRO A 61 17.39 12.84 6.17
C PRO A 61 18.43 11.90 5.56
N VAL A 62 18.47 11.76 4.23
CA VAL A 62 19.46 10.92 3.54
C VAL A 62 20.86 11.46 3.80
N ALA A 63 21.05 12.78 3.59
CA ALA A 63 22.32 13.43 3.82
C ALA A 63 22.80 13.28 5.27
N LEU A 64 21.88 13.38 6.24
CA LEU A 64 22.20 13.17 7.65
C LEU A 64 22.62 11.73 7.97
N VAL A 65 21.90 10.72 7.47
CA VAL A 65 22.27 9.31 7.70
C VAL A 65 23.62 9.01 7.05
N LEU A 66 23.86 9.49 5.83
CA LEU A 66 25.16 9.34 5.17
C LEU A 66 26.26 10.07 5.96
N GLY A 67 26.01 11.30 6.39
CA GLY A 67 26.93 12.07 7.23
C GLY A 67 27.26 11.35 8.54
N GLN A 68 26.30 10.67 9.15
CA GLN A 68 26.53 9.85 10.34
C GLN A 68 27.37 8.60 10.02
N ILE A 69 27.11 7.92 8.91
CA ILE A 69 27.90 6.75 8.46
C ILE A 69 29.36 7.13 8.18
N TYR A 70 29.60 8.31 7.57
CA TYR A 70 30.94 8.83 7.29
C TYR A 70 31.60 9.53 8.49
N GLY A 71 30.92 9.64 9.63
CA GLY A 71 31.44 10.28 10.84
C GLY A 71 31.52 11.81 10.75
N TRP A 72 30.88 12.44 9.77
CA TRP A 72 30.80 13.91 9.64
C TRP A 72 29.79 14.51 10.62
N VAL A 73 28.77 13.75 11.00
CA VAL A 73 27.70 14.17 11.88
C VAL A 73 27.58 13.17 13.03
N SER A 74 27.54 13.66 14.26
CA SER A 74 27.24 12.84 15.45
C SER A 74 25.86 13.21 15.97
N MET A 75 24.91 12.29 15.83
CA MET A 75 23.54 12.44 16.32
C MET A 75 23.29 11.50 17.51
N PRO A 76 22.57 11.97 18.54
CA PRO A 76 22.04 11.08 19.57
C PRO A 76 21.07 10.06 18.96
N LEU A 77 20.86 8.96 19.68
CA LEU A 77 20.05 7.84 19.17
C LEU A 77 18.62 8.25 18.78
N VAL A 78 17.94 9.07 19.60
CA VAL A 78 16.54 9.44 19.35
C VAL A 78 16.39 10.17 18.00
N PRO A 79 17.12 11.28 17.72
CA PRO A 79 17.13 11.90 16.39
C PRO A 79 17.54 10.96 15.27
N THR A 80 18.52 10.07 15.46
CA THR A 80 18.92 9.09 14.45
C THR A 80 17.77 8.16 14.08
N VAL A 81 17.12 7.54 15.07
CA VAL A 81 15.99 6.62 14.84
C VAL A 81 14.82 7.36 14.20
N THR A 82 14.50 8.56 14.68
CA THR A 82 13.46 9.42 14.08
C THR A 82 13.78 9.76 12.62
N ASN A 83 15.04 10.07 12.32
CA ASN A 83 15.47 10.39 10.96
C ASN A 83 15.34 9.18 10.02
N ILE A 84 15.70 7.99 10.50
CA ILE A 84 15.49 6.72 9.77
C ILE A 84 13.98 6.46 9.57
N PHE A 85 13.14 6.74 10.56
CA PHE A 85 11.69 6.63 10.43
C PHE A 85 11.15 7.51 9.29
N TYR A 86 11.57 8.78 9.22
CA TYR A 86 11.16 9.65 8.11
C TYR A 86 11.64 9.14 6.75
N LEU A 87 12.86 8.59 6.68
CA LEU A 87 13.37 7.97 5.45
C LEU A 87 12.51 6.80 4.99
N VAL A 88 12.13 5.92 5.91
CA VAL A 88 11.29 4.76 5.62
C VAL A 88 9.92 5.21 5.14
N ILE A 89 9.25 6.11 5.86
CA ILE A 89 7.93 6.62 5.46
C ILE A 89 8.00 7.36 4.11
N SER A 90 9.08 8.09 3.83
CA SER A 90 9.24 8.83 2.57
C SER A 90 9.28 7.93 1.32
N GLN A 91 9.43 6.61 1.47
CA GLN A 91 9.34 5.66 0.37
C GLN A 91 7.95 5.61 -0.25
N PHE A 92 6.89 5.96 0.49
CA PHE A 92 5.53 6.09 -0.06
C PHE A 92 5.46 7.08 -1.23
N MET A 93 6.37 8.05 -1.32
CA MET A 93 6.44 8.98 -2.45
C MET A 93 6.76 8.29 -3.78
N LEU A 94 7.41 7.11 -3.75
CA LEU A 94 7.63 6.31 -4.95
C LEU A 94 6.31 5.78 -5.54
N ILE A 95 5.29 5.58 -4.72
CA ILE A 95 3.96 5.18 -5.19
C ILE A 95 3.30 6.35 -5.92
N GLU A 96 3.42 7.60 -5.44
CA GLU A 96 2.91 8.74 -6.22
C GLU A 96 3.71 8.98 -7.50
N ALA A 97 5.02 8.72 -7.49
CA ALA A 97 5.74 8.70 -8.75
C ALA A 97 5.18 7.62 -9.69
N SER A 98 4.81 6.45 -9.17
CA SER A 98 4.21 5.37 -9.97
C SER A 98 2.79 5.70 -10.47
N THR A 99 2.00 6.51 -9.75
CA THR A 99 0.68 6.97 -10.23
C THR A 99 0.79 7.86 -11.47
N LEU A 100 1.90 8.58 -11.66
CA LEU A 100 2.14 9.33 -12.90
C LEU A 100 2.31 8.42 -14.10
N PHE A 101 3.09 7.35 -13.94
CA PHE A 101 3.43 6.43 -15.03
C PHE A 101 2.34 5.41 -15.32
N TYR A 102 1.66 4.91 -14.28
CA TYR A 102 0.75 3.76 -14.36
C TYR A 102 -0.68 4.08 -13.90
N GLY A 103 -0.98 5.33 -13.56
CA GLY A 103 -2.29 5.72 -13.02
C GLY A 103 -3.44 5.53 -14.01
N LYS A 104 -3.19 5.69 -15.31
CA LYS A 104 -4.21 5.50 -16.36
C LYS A 104 -4.57 4.03 -16.51
N GLU A 105 -3.55 3.18 -16.57
CA GLU A 105 -3.65 1.72 -16.65
C GLU A 105 -4.34 1.18 -15.40
N PHE A 106 -3.96 1.68 -14.22
CA PHE A 106 -4.61 1.34 -12.96
C PHE A 106 -6.10 1.71 -12.96
N ALA A 107 -6.45 2.96 -13.30
CA ALA A 107 -7.85 3.41 -13.32
C ALA A 107 -8.69 2.56 -14.30
N THR A 108 -8.14 2.29 -15.49
CA THR A 108 -8.80 1.48 -16.52
C THR A 108 -8.98 0.04 -16.07
N GLY A 109 -7.90 -0.60 -15.58
CA GLY A 109 -7.92 -1.97 -15.09
C GLY A 109 -8.86 -2.16 -13.90
N PHE A 110 -8.84 -1.24 -12.93
CA PHE A 110 -9.73 -1.29 -11.77
C PHE A 110 -11.20 -1.16 -12.17
N ASN A 111 -11.52 -0.25 -13.10
CA ASN A 111 -12.89 -0.08 -13.59
C ASN A 111 -13.39 -1.32 -14.34
N PHE A 112 -12.57 -1.92 -15.20
CA PHE A 112 -12.92 -3.19 -15.86
C PHE A 112 -13.09 -4.35 -14.88
N LEU A 113 -12.22 -4.42 -13.86
CA LEU A 113 -12.31 -5.42 -12.81
C LEU A 113 -13.64 -5.32 -12.05
N LYS A 114 -14.06 -4.11 -11.71
CA LYS A 114 -15.35 -3.84 -11.08
C LYS A 114 -16.53 -4.22 -11.99
N GLU A 115 -16.47 -3.88 -13.27
CA GLU A 115 -17.53 -4.22 -14.24
C GLU A 115 -17.64 -5.74 -14.44
N MET A 116 -16.50 -6.44 -14.48
CA MET A 116 -16.45 -7.90 -14.56
C MET A 116 -17.07 -8.55 -13.33
N GLU A 117 -16.74 -8.10 -12.12
CA GLU A 117 -17.32 -8.61 -10.87
C GLU A 117 -18.85 -8.40 -10.85
N ALA A 118 -19.33 -7.22 -11.23
CA ALA A 118 -20.77 -6.95 -11.32
C ALA A 118 -21.47 -7.87 -12.33
N GLY A 119 -20.82 -8.19 -13.45
CA GLY A 119 -21.33 -9.13 -14.45
C GLY A 119 -21.43 -10.57 -13.93
N ILE A 120 -20.44 -11.00 -13.14
CA ILE A 120 -20.42 -12.33 -12.53
C ILE A 120 -21.45 -12.44 -11.40
N THR A 121 -21.53 -11.44 -10.53
CA THR A 121 -22.46 -11.43 -9.37
C THR A 121 -23.93 -11.42 -9.81
N LYS A 122 -24.27 -10.82 -10.96
CA LYS A 122 -25.62 -10.90 -11.56
C LYS A 122 -26.03 -12.32 -11.97
N ILE A 123 -25.07 -13.20 -12.25
CA ILE A 123 -25.34 -14.60 -12.62
C ILE A 123 -25.58 -15.43 -11.35
N ASP A 124 -24.79 -15.20 -10.31
CA ASP A 124 -24.85 -15.96 -9.05
C ASP A 124 -26.08 -15.59 -8.19
N THR A 125 -26.51 -14.33 -8.21
CA THR A 125 -27.63 -13.84 -7.38
C THR A 125 -28.97 -14.49 -7.71
N LYS A 126 -29.16 -15.03 -8.93
CA LYS A 126 -30.35 -15.80 -9.28
C LYS A 126 -30.43 -17.17 -8.58
N SER A 127 -29.33 -17.66 -8.00
CA SER A 127 -29.21 -19.03 -7.54
C SER A 127 -29.16 -19.19 -6.02
N LYS A 128 -28.88 -18.14 -5.24
CA LYS A 128 -28.64 -18.30 -3.79
C LYS A 128 -29.28 -17.18 -2.98
N GLY A 129 -30.04 -17.57 -1.96
CA GLY A 129 -30.59 -16.69 -0.95
C GLY A 129 -29.51 -15.79 -0.35
N GLN A 130 -29.93 -14.56 -0.02
CA GLN A 130 -29.06 -13.50 0.49
C GLN A 130 -28.21 -14.05 1.65
N PRO A 131 -26.86 -14.00 1.57
CA PRO A 131 -26.02 -14.50 2.64
C PRO A 131 -26.35 -13.72 3.92
N SER A 132 -26.48 -14.44 5.03
CA SER A 132 -26.67 -13.85 6.35
C SER A 132 -25.59 -12.80 6.61
N ALA A 133 -25.98 -11.68 7.21
CA ALA A 133 -25.10 -10.55 7.47
C ALA A 133 -23.90 -10.99 8.33
N LYS A 134 -22.77 -11.29 7.67
CA LYS A 134 -21.51 -11.56 8.36
C LYS A 134 -20.92 -10.22 8.81
N PHE A 135 -20.38 -10.20 10.02
CA PHE A 135 -19.63 -9.07 10.55
C PHE A 135 -18.46 -8.75 9.62
N ASP A 136 -18.48 -7.57 9.00
CA ASP A 136 -17.48 -7.13 8.03
C ASP A 136 -16.33 -6.39 8.72
N LEU A 137 -15.50 -7.15 9.42
CA LEU A 137 -14.33 -6.65 10.14
C LEU A 137 -13.38 -5.87 9.21
N LEU A 138 -13.16 -6.37 7.99
CA LEU A 138 -12.24 -5.74 7.05
C LEU A 138 -12.72 -4.35 6.62
N GLY A 139 -14.01 -4.22 6.28
CA GLY A 139 -14.60 -2.93 5.97
C GLY A 139 -14.47 -1.93 7.13
N ILE A 140 -14.68 -2.38 8.37
CA ILE A 140 -14.50 -1.55 9.57
C ILE A 140 -13.04 -1.10 9.71
N VAL A 141 -12.07 -2.02 9.59
CA VAL A 141 -10.64 -1.73 9.69
C VAL A 141 -10.21 -0.72 8.63
N LEU A 142 -10.63 -0.88 7.37
CA LEU A 142 -10.29 0.07 6.30
C LEU A 142 -10.85 1.48 6.57
N ASN A 143 -12.09 1.59 7.04
CA ASN A 143 -12.67 2.90 7.37
C ASN A 143 -11.96 3.57 8.55
N HIS A 144 -11.60 2.80 9.57
CA HIS A 144 -10.84 3.30 10.71
C HIS A 144 -9.43 3.73 10.29
N MET A 145 -8.79 2.97 9.39
CA MET A 145 -7.49 3.32 8.83
C MET A 145 -7.51 4.65 8.08
N VAL A 146 -8.52 4.88 7.23
CA VAL A 146 -8.69 6.15 6.52
C VAL A 146 -8.89 7.32 7.48
N LEU A 147 -9.69 7.12 8.54
CA LEU A 147 -9.86 8.13 9.59
C LEU A 147 -8.54 8.45 10.30
N ASN A 148 -7.78 7.43 10.69
CA ASN A 148 -6.48 7.61 11.35
C ASN A 148 -5.48 8.34 10.44
N CYS A 149 -5.39 7.96 9.16
CA CYS A 149 -4.56 8.68 8.19
C CYS A 149 -5.00 10.14 8.00
N ALA A 150 -6.29 10.44 8.11
CA ALA A 150 -6.76 11.82 8.03
C ALA A 150 -6.44 12.65 9.28
N THR A 151 -6.38 12.04 10.47
CA THR A 151 -6.16 12.75 11.74
C THR A 151 -4.69 12.84 12.16
N ILE A 152 -3.88 11.80 11.89
CA ILE A 152 -2.46 11.72 12.25
C ILE A 152 -1.64 12.94 11.79
N PRO A 153 -1.80 13.49 10.57
CA PRO A 153 -1.00 14.64 10.12
C PRO A 153 -1.12 15.87 11.01
N PHE A 154 -2.30 16.11 11.59
CA PHE A 154 -2.50 17.23 12.50
C PHE A 154 -1.75 17.00 13.81
N THR A 155 -1.89 15.82 14.40
CA THR A 155 -1.14 15.45 15.60
C THR A 155 0.37 15.51 15.35
N ALA A 156 0.87 14.83 14.31
CA ALA A 156 2.29 14.80 13.99
C ALA A 156 2.85 16.19 13.62
N GLY A 157 2.08 16.99 12.88
CA GLY A 157 2.47 18.32 12.42
C GLY A 157 2.65 19.35 13.54
N PHE A 158 1.86 19.24 14.63
CA PHE A 158 2.01 20.11 15.80
C PHE A 158 2.97 19.54 16.84
N PHE A 159 2.85 18.25 17.17
CA PHE A 159 3.67 17.65 18.23
C PHE A 159 5.12 17.43 17.80
N GLY A 160 5.39 17.12 16.52
CA GLY A 160 6.74 16.89 16.01
C GLY A 160 7.68 18.09 16.23
N PRO A 161 7.30 19.30 15.76
CA PRO A 161 8.07 20.51 16.04
C PRO A 161 8.15 20.87 17.52
N TYR A 162 7.09 20.59 18.31
CA TYR A 162 7.07 20.84 19.75
C TYR A 162 8.11 20.01 20.51
N VAL A 163 8.27 18.73 20.16
CA VAL A 163 9.31 17.85 20.76
C VAL A 163 10.66 17.96 20.04
N GLU A 164 10.78 18.87 19.07
CA GLU A 164 11.99 19.07 18.28
C GLU A 164 12.47 17.82 17.53
N LEU A 165 11.52 16.97 17.11
CA LEU A 165 11.76 15.75 16.33
C LEU A 165 11.24 15.86 14.89
N ASP A 166 11.00 17.07 14.39
CA ASP A 166 10.69 17.27 12.97
C ASP A 166 11.96 17.19 12.11
N PRO A 167 11.87 16.74 10.85
CA PRO A 167 13.05 16.49 10.03
C PRO A 167 13.81 17.80 9.74
N VAL A 168 13.12 18.95 9.68
CA VAL A 168 13.78 20.23 9.40
C VAL A 168 14.65 20.64 10.57
N TYR A 169 14.15 20.56 11.82
CA TYR A 169 14.94 20.84 13.00
C TYR A 169 16.16 19.92 13.12
N ILE A 170 15.96 18.60 12.97
CA ILE A 170 17.06 17.63 13.03
C ILE A 170 18.13 18.00 11.98
N CYS A 171 17.72 18.34 10.77
CA CYS A 171 18.66 18.74 9.72
C CYS A 171 19.38 20.05 10.04
N LEU A 172 18.66 21.09 10.47
CA LEU A 172 19.30 22.38 10.79
C LEU A 172 20.25 22.27 11.99
N LYS A 173 19.91 21.47 12.99
CA LYS A 173 20.72 21.29 14.20
C LYS A 173 22.00 20.52 13.96
N TYR A 174 21.93 19.42 13.20
CA TYR A 174 23.04 18.46 13.09
C TYR A 174 23.86 18.60 11.81
N LEU A 175 23.37 19.31 10.78
CA LEU A 175 24.16 19.53 9.57
C LEU A 175 25.26 20.58 9.84
N PRO A 176 26.54 20.30 9.51
CA PRO A 176 27.65 21.23 9.73
C PRO A 176 27.54 22.41 8.77
N SER A 177 26.76 23.41 9.18
CA SER A 177 26.48 24.61 8.41
C SER A 177 26.40 25.82 9.35
N PRO A 178 26.68 27.04 8.88
CA PRO A 178 26.48 28.25 9.69
C PRO A 178 25.05 28.39 10.22
N LEU A 179 24.08 27.73 9.57
CA LEU A 179 22.68 27.70 10.00
C LEU A 179 22.47 26.97 11.33
N SER A 180 23.32 26.00 11.70
CA SER A 180 23.14 25.28 12.96
C SER A 180 23.32 26.20 14.17
N GLN A 181 24.28 27.12 14.09
CA GLN A 181 24.51 28.15 15.11
C GLN A 181 23.32 29.11 15.24
N LEU A 182 22.58 29.36 14.14
CA LEU A 182 21.41 30.22 14.16
C LEU A 182 20.21 29.55 14.86
N VAL A 183 20.10 28.22 14.83
CA VAL A 183 19.00 27.50 15.52
C VAL A 183 19.09 27.65 17.03
N ASP A 184 20.30 27.67 17.58
CA ASP A 184 20.53 27.83 19.02
C ASP A 184 20.28 29.28 19.50
N ILE A 185 20.15 30.25 18.59
CA ILE A 185 19.90 31.65 18.91
C ILE A 185 18.39 31.91 19.05
N TYR A 186 17.98 32.28 20.26
CA TYR A 186 16.59 32.30 20.73
C TYR A 186 15.53 32.96 19.81
N PRO A 187 15.73 34.11 19.14
CA PRO A 187 14.70 34.63 18.23
C PRO A 187 14.50 33.79 16.96
N TRP A 188 15.54 33.15 16.44
CA TRP A 188 15.48 32.47 15.14
C TRP A 188 14.66 31.18 15.19
N ASN A 189 14.68 30.45 16.31
CA ASN A 189 13.85 29.25 16.46
C ASN A 189 12.35 29.57 16.35
N TYR A 190 11.89 30.69 16.92
CA TYR A 190 10.49 31.14 16.81
C TYR A 190 10.13 31.63 15.41
N VAL A 191 11.06 32.31 14.72
CA VAL A 191 10.86 32.75 13.32
C VAL A 191 10.74 31.54 12.37
N LEU A 192 11.51 30.47 12.62
CA LEU A 192 11.48 29.25 11.81
C LEU A 192 10.33 28.30 12.17
N LEU A 193 9.70 28.45 13.33
CA LEU A 193 8.64 27.54 13.80
C LEU A 193 7.43 27.44 12.84
N PRO A 194 6.86 28.54 12.30
CA PRO A 194 5.76 28.44 11.33
C PRO A 194 6.17 27.68 10.07
N TYR A 195 7.41 27.87 9.61
CA TYR A 195 7.95 27.14 8.47
C TYR A 195 8.08 25.65 8.80
N ARG A 196 8.70 25.30 9.94
CA ARG A 196 8.81 23.89 10.40
C ARG A 196 7.45 23.19 10.47
N ILE A 197 6.44 23.86 11.03
CA ILE A 197 5.07 23.34 11.10
C ILE A 197 4.50 23.14 9.69
N LEU A 198 4.60 24.15 8.82
CA LEU A 198 4.09 24.07 7.44
C LEU A 198 4.72 22.91 6.66
N VAL A 199 6.05 22.79 6.72
CA VAL A 199 6.82 21.74 6.04
C VAL A 199 6.42 20.35 6.54
N THR A 200 6.38 20.18 7.86
CA THR A 200 6.01 18.91 8.49
C THR A 200 4.56 18.54 8.21
N MET A 201 3.65 19.52 8.24
CA MET A 201 2.24 19.30 7.98
C MET A 201 1.98 18.89 6.52
N VAL A 202 2.59 19.59 5.54
CA VAL A 202 2.49 19.23 4.12
C VAL A 202 3.01 17.81 3.88
N ALA A 203 4.19 17.48 4.39
CA ALA A 203 4.78 16.17 4.20
C ALA A 203 3.94 15.05 4.85
N THR A 204 3.48 15.26 6.09
CA THR A 204 2.68 14.26 6.79
C THR A 204 1.29 14.08 6.17
N VAL A 205 0.63 15.16 5.73
CA VAL A 205 -0.66 15.08 5.02
C VAL A 205 -0.51 14.27 3.74
N GLU A 206 0.51 14.55 2.93
CA GLU A 206 0.73 13.81 1.68
C GLU A 206 0.99 12.34 1.92
N ILE A 207 1.91 11.99 2.82
CA ILE A 207 2.24 10.59 3.03
C ILE A 207 1.03 9.83 3.59
N ASN A 208 0.26 10.42 4.50
CA ASN A 208 -0.95 9.77 5.01
C ASN A 208 -2.05 9.66 3.94
N ARG A 209 -2.20 10.64 3.04
CA ARG A 209 -3.10 10.55 1.88
C ARG A 209 -2.71 9.37 0.99
N ILE A 210 -1.42 9.25 0.68
CA ILE A 210 -0.89 8.17 -0.17
C ILE A 210 -1.12 6.81 0.49
N ALA A 211 -0.78 6.69 1.78
CA ALA A 211 -1.00 5.46 2.53
C ALA A 211 -2.48 5.08 2.50
N ALA A 212 -3.39 5.97 2.90
CA ALA A 212 -4.83 5.72 2.90
C ALA A 212 -5.36 5.28 1.53
N HIS A 213 -4.90 5.96 0.46
CA HIS A 213 -5.27 5.62 -0.91
C HIS A 213 -4.81 4.22 -1.28
N VAL A 214 -3.52 3.90 -1.06
CA VAL A 214 -2.94 2.60 -1.39
C VAL A 214 -3.61 1.48 -0.60
N PHE A 215 -3.74 1.63 0.70
CA PHE A 215 -4.38 0.61 1.55
C PHE A 215 -5.81 0.32 1.09
N CYS A 216 -6.62 1.35 0.82
CA CYS A 216 -8.00 1.13 0.38
C CYS A 216 -8.10 0.59 -1.04
N SER A 217 -7.39 1.22 -1.98
CA SER A 217 -7.46 0.87 -3.41
C SER A 217 -6.94 -0.54 -3.67
N SER A 218 -5.77 -0.90 -3.12
CA SER A 218 -5.19 -2.23 -3.26
C SER A 218 -6.06 -3.30 -2.59
N THR A 219 -6.55 -3.06 -1.37
CA THR A 219 -7.42 -4.04 -0.68
C THR A 219 -8.70 -4.30 -1.46
N VAL A 220 -9.38 -3.25 -1.93
CA VAL A 220 -10.60 -3.40 -2.74
C VAL A 220 -10.28 -4.12 -4.06
N ALA A 221 -9.20 -3.75 -4.74
CA ALA A 221 -8.82 -4.37 -6.01
C ALA A 221 -8.52 -5.87 -5.85
N PHE A 222 -7.72 -6.25 -4.85
CA PHE A 222 -7.43 -7.66 -4.59
C PHE A 222 -8.67 -8.45 -4.19
N HIS A 223 -9.59 -7.86 -3.42
CA HIS A 223 -10.87 -8.50 -3.14
C HIS A 223 -11.75 -8.69 -4.38
N LEU A 224 -11.76 -7.74 -5.32
CA LEU A 224 -12.46 -7.92 -6.60
C LEU A 224 -11.83 -9.05 -7.43
N ILE A 225 -10.50 -9.11 -7.49
CA ILE A 225 -9.77 -10.20 -8.16
C ILE A 225 -10.13 -11.53 -7.51
N PHE A 226 -10.03 -11.62 -6.19
CA PHE A 226 -10.34 -12.83 -5.44
C PHE A 226 -11.80 -13.25 -5.57
N SER A 227 -12.74 -12.29 -5.60
CA SER A 227 -14.15 -12.55 -5.86
C SER A 227 -14.36 -13.19 -7.23
N SER A 228 -13.72 -12.62 -8.25
CA SER A 228 -13.76 -13.10 -9.63
C SER A 228 -13.18 -14.51 -9.73
N ILE A 229 -12.02 -14.76 -9.12
CA ILE A 229 -11.38 -16.08 -8.99
C ILE A 229 -12.35 -17.07 -8.34
N THR A 230 -12.91 -16.73 -7.18
CA THR A 230 -13.84 -17.59 -6.44
C THR A 230 -15.06 -17.98 -7.26
N ALA A 231 -15.64 -17.02 -8.00
CA ALA A 231 -16.80 -17.27 -8.83
C ALA A 231 -16.48 -18.14 -10.07
N LEU A 232 -15.31 -17.95 -10.66
CA LEU A 232 -14.79 -18.83 -11.72
C LEU A 232 -14.56 -20.26 -11.19
N THR A 233 -14.04 -20.42 -9.97
CA THR A 233 -13.88 -21.74 -9.32
C THR A 233 -15.20 -22.47 -9.10
N ARG A 234 -16.25 -21.72 -8.77
CA ARG A 234 -17.59 -22.28 -8.48
C ARG A 234 -18.32 -22.72 -9.74
N SER A 235 -17.96 -22.21 -10.91
CA SER A 235 -18.58 -22.57 -12.18
C SER A 235 -18.08 -23.95 -12.63
N PRO A 236 -18.89 -25.02 -12.52
CA PRO A 236 -18.43 -26.33 -12.97
C PRO A 236 -18.22 -26.32 -14.49
N LEU A 237 -17.11 -26.93 -14.95
CA LEU A 237 -16.96 -27.25 -16.36
C LEU A 237 -17.91 -28.39 -16.71
N THR A 238 -19.09 -28.03 -17.17
CA THR A 238 -20.04 -28.98 -17.77
C THR A 238 -19.58 -29.34 -19.19
N LEU A 239 -20.08 -30.45 -19.73
CA LEU A 239 -19.90 -30.85 -21.14
C LEU A 239 -20.36 -29.81 -22.16
N ASN A 240 -21.11 -28.79 -21.74
CA ASN A 240 -21.51 -27.70 -22.62
C ASN A 240 -20.30 -26.81 -22.98
N VAL A 241 -19.76 -27.05 -24.18
CA VAL A 241 -18.61 -26.33 -24.77
C VAL A 241 -18.79 -24.82 -24.72
N SER A 242 -20.01 -24.32 -24.96
CA SER A 242 -20.28 -22.87 -24.92
C SER A 242 -20.06 -22.26 -23.53
N ARG A 243 -20.41 -23.00 -22.47
CA ARG A 243 -20.23 -22.57 -21.08
C ARG A 243 -18.76 -22.54 -20.71
N VAL A 244 -18.01 -23.59 -21.08
CA VAL A 244 -16.57 -23.64 -20.84
C VAL A 244 -15.85 -22.53 -21.59
N GLN A 245 -16.19 -22.29 -22.86
CA GLN A 245 -15.60 -21.21 -23.65
C GLN A 245 -15.87 -19.85 -23.02
N LYS A 246 -17.08 -19.63 -22.48
CA LYS A 246 -17.41 -18.42 -21.72
C LYS A 246 -16.54 -18.27 -20.47
N THR A 247 -16.41 -19.32 -19.65
CA THR A 247 -15.57 -19.31 -18.43
C THR A 247 -14.09 -19.05 -18.77
N LEU A 248 -13.55 -19.71 -19.79
CA LEU A 248 -12.18 -19.49 -20.25
C LEU A 248 -11.97 -18.06 -20.77
N THR A 249 -12.98 -17.50 -21.44
CA THR A 249 -12.94 -16.11 -21.92
C THR A 249 -12.94 -15.13 -20.75
N GLN A 250 -13.76 -15.36 -19.72
CA GLN A 250 -13.77 -14.55 -18.49
C GLN A 250 -12.43 -14.64 -17.74
N TYR A 251 -11.82 -15.82 -17.64
CA TYR A 251 -10.48 -15.96 -17.06
C TYR A 251 -9.43 -15.23 -17.90
N THR A 252 -9.53 -15.31 -19.23
CA THR A 252 -8.63 -14.57 -20.13
C THR A 252 -8.78 -13.06 -19.94
N GLN A 253 -10.01 -12.55 -19.79
CA GLN A 253 -10.29 -11.15 -19.48
C GLN A 253 -9.67 -10.74 -18.14
N LEU A 254 -9.82 -11.56 -17.09
CA LEU A 254 -9.18 -11.31 -15.80
C LEU A 254 -7.64 -11.28 -15.92
N ASN A 255 -7.03 -12.19 -16.70
CA ASN A 255 -5.60 -12.19 -16.93
C ASN A 255 -5.11 -10.94 -17.69
N LEU A 256 -5.90 -10.45 -18.66
CA LEU A 256 -5.62 -9.19 -19.36
C LEU A 256 -5.73 -7.99 -18.41
N ILE A 257 -6.76 -7.95 -17.56
CA ILE A 257 -6.92 -6.91 -16.54
C ILE A 257 -5.73 -6.94 -15.56
N MET A 258 -5.30 -8.11 -15.11
CA MET A 258 -4.12 -8.26 -14.26
C MET A 258 -2.84 -7.80 -14.96
N THR A 259 -2.74 -7.97 -16.28
CA THR A 259 -1.63 -7.45 -17.08
C THR A 259 -1.63 -5.91 -17.11
N LEU A 260 -2.80 -5.27 -17.18
CA LEU A 260 -2.92 -3.81 -17.09
C LEU A 260 -2.56 -3.27 -15.70
N LEU A 261 -2.90 -4.01 -14.64
CA LEU A 261 -2.61 -3.63 -13.25
C LEU A 261 -1.18 -4.01 -12.80
N TYR A 262 -0.43 -4.68 -13.67
CA TYR A 262 0.81 -5.36 -13.33
C TYR A 262 1.88 -4.42 -12.74
N ASP A 263 2.26 -3.39 -13.49
CA ASP A 263 3.36 -2.50 -13.10
C ASP A 263 3.03 -1.69 -11.84
N PHE A 264 1.77 -1.27 -11.72
CA PHE A 264 1.26 -0.59 -10.54
C PHE A 264 1.32 -1.50 -9.32
N PHE A 265 0.73 -2.70 -9.39
CA PHE A 265 0.75 -3.63 -8.26
C PHE A 265 2.16 -4.08 -7.90
N ALA A 266 3.02 -4.35 -8.87
CA ALA A 266 4.40 -4.75 -8.59
C ALA A 266 5.12 -3.68 -7.76
N THR A 267 5.05 -2.43 -8.21
CA THR A 267 5.67 -1.27 -7.55
C THR A 267 5.05 -1.01 -6.18
N THR A 268 3.72 -0.97 -6.10
CA THR A 268 3.00 -0.72 -4.84
C THR A 268 3.29 -1.81 -3.83
N THR A 269 3.26 -3.09 -4.22
CA THR A 269 3.59 -4.22 -3.35
C THR A 269 5.03 -4.14 -2.87
N ALA A 270 5.99 -3.80 -3.76
CA ALA A 270 7.39 -3.68 -3.38
C ALA A 270 7.61 -2.57 -2.35
N VAL A 271 7.06 -1.38 -2.59
CA VAL A 271 7.16 -0.25 -1.66
C VAL A 271 6.43 -0.55 -0.35
N MET A 272 5.23 -1.12 -0.39
CA MET A 272 4.45 -1.44 0.80
C MET A 272 5.13 -2.46 1.69
N MET A 273 5.60 -3.58 1.12
CA MET A 273 6.28 -4.62 1.90
C MET A 273 7.64 -4.15 2.42
N SER A 274 8.46 -3.47 1.61
CA SER A 274 9.75 -2.95 2.10
C SER A 274 9.57 -1.89 3.20
N THR A 275 8.68 -0.92 2.97
CA THR A 275 8.42 0.17 3.92
C THR A 275 7.82 -0.37 5.21
N THR A 276 6.76 -1.17 5.12
CA THR A 276 6.07 -1.68 6.32
C THR A 276 6.96 -2.63 7.11
N GLY A 277 7.81 -3.42 6.45
CA GLY A 277 8.72 -4.35 7.12
C GLY A 277 9.75 -3.60 7.97
N VAL A 278 10.44 -2.63 7.38
CA VAL A 278 11.40 -1.80 8.12
C VAL A 278 10.67 -0.96 9.18
N TRP A 279 9.49 -0.43 8.88
CA TRP A 279 8.67 0.33 9.82
C TRP A 279 8.29 -0.50 11.06
N CYS A 280 7.87 -1.76 10.89
CA CYS A 280 7.58 -2.67 12.00
C CYS A 280 8.83 -2.91 12.87
N VAL A 281 9.99 -3.15 12.26
CA VAL A 281 11.25 -3.36 13.00
C VAL A 281 11.58 -2.14 13.85
N LEU A 282 11.51 -0.94 13.27
CA LEU A 282 11.81 0.31 13.98
C LEU A 282 10.80 0.60 15.09
N LEU A 283 9.50 0.38 14.87
CA LEU A 283 8.48 0.60 15.90
C LEU A 283 8.59 -0.40 17.05
N ASN A 284 8.89 -1.67 16.76
CA ASN A 284 9.15 -2.67 17.79
C ASN A 284 10.37 -2.28 18.62
N PHE A 285 11.48 -1.93 17.96
CA PHE A 285 12.70 -1.46 18.62
C PHE A 285 12.44 -0.23 19.51
N ALA A 286 11.76 0.78 18.97
CA ALA A 286 11.44 2.01 19.70
C ALA A 286 10.53 1.75 20.90
N THR A 287 9.54 0.87 20.75
CA THR A 287 8.63 0.48 21.84
C THR A 287 9.39 -0.17 23.00
N ILE A 288 10.32 -1.07 22.71
CA ILE A 288 11.05 -1.82 23.75
C ILE A 288 12.17 -0.98 24.36
N LYS A 289 12.96 -0.30 23.53
CA LYS A 289 14.24 0.29 23.94
C LYS A 289 14.19 1.79 24.23
N MET A 290 13.24 2.52 23.64
CA MET A 290 13.21 4.00 23.72
C MET A 290 12.18 4.53 24.74
N TYR A 291 11.59 3.66 25.57
CA TYR A 291 10.59 4.04 26.58
C TYR A 291 11.06 5.16 27.52
N SER A 292 12.32 5.10 27.98
CA SER A 292 12.89 6.10 28.89
C SER A 292 13.35 7.39 28.20
N SER A 293 13.61 7.32 26.89
CA SER A 293 14.21 8.43 26.14
C SER A 293 13.18 9.34 25.46
N VAL A 294 12.00 8.81 25.17
CA VAL A 294 10.94 9.54 24.46
C VAL A 294 9.87 9.98 25.45
N SER A 295 9.55 11.27 25.46
CA SER A 295 8.55 11.84 26.36
C SER A 295 7.12 11.45 25.97
N MET A 296 6.24 11.38 26.98
CA MET A 296 4.79 11.33 26.75
C MET A 296 4.29 12.71 26.29
N PRO A 297 3.29 12.78 25.38
CA PRO A 297 2.47 11.69 24.86
C PRO A 297 3.03 11.02 23.59
N TYR A 298 4.14 11.51 23.03
CA TYR A 298 4.67 11.02 21.75
C TYR A 298 5.02 9.53 21.80
N PHE A 299 5.58 9.06 22.92
CA PHE A 299 5.86 7.64 23.11
C PHE A 299 4.62 6.76 22.95
N ALA A 300 3.44 7.18 23.42
CA ALA A 300 2.21 6.39 23.32
C ALA A 300 1.75 6.14 21.87
N LEU A 301 2.14 7.00 20.92
CA LEU A 301 1.85 6.81 19.50
C LEU A 301 2.66 5.67 18.88
N ILE A 302 3.83 5.35 19.43
CA ILE A 302 4.74 4.32 18.91
C ILE A 302 4.13 2.91 19.02
N PRO A 303 3.73 2.40 20.21
CA PRO A 303 3.14 1.06 20.32
C PRO A 303 1.81 0.94 19.58
N VAL A 304 0.99 2.00 19.57
CA VAL A 304 -0.26 2.03 18.78
C VAL A 304 0.04 1.89 17.29
N SER A 305 1.05 2.60 16.79
CA SER A 305 1.50 2.49 15.40
C SER A 305 2.08 1.11 15.10
N ALA A 306 2.77 0.47 16.06
CA ALA A 306 3.31 -0.89 15.90
C ALA A 306 2.17 -1.90 15.70
N ILE A 307 1.15 -1.85 16.56
CA ILE A 307 -0.03 -2.71 16.45
C ILE A 307 -0.72 -2.49 15.10
N ALA A 308 -0.92 -1.24 14.70
CA ALA A 308 -1.55 -0.90 13.43
C ALA A 308 -0.73 -1.41 12.23
N ALA A 309 0.60 -1.26 12.26
CA ALA A 309 1.48 -1.74 11.21
C ALA A 309 1.44 -3.27 11.09
N HIS A 310 1.51 -4.00 12.21
CA HIS A 310 1.39 -5.48 12.21
C HIS A 310 0.01 -5.95 11.73
N LEU A 311 -1.05 -5.26 12.12
CA LEU A 311 -2.41 -5.54 11.63
C LEU A 311 -2.49 -5.33 10.11
N ALA A 312 -1.90 -4.24 9.60
CA ALA A 312 -1.86 -3.95 8.18
C ALA A 312 -1.11 -5.04 7.39
N VAL A 313 0.04 -5.50 7.89
CA VAL A 313 0.77 -6.65 7.31
C VAL A 313 -0.09 -7.91 7.33
N GLY A 314 -0.71 -8.21 8.47
CA GLY A 314 -1.54 -9.41 8.67
C GLY A 314 -2.79 -9.45 7.82
N VAL A 315 -3.31 -8.29 7.41
CA VAL A 315 -4.45 -8.21 6.50
C VAL A 315 -4.00 -8.26 5.03
N LEU A 316 -3.04 -7.41 4.63
CA LEU A 316 -2.67 -7.28 3.22
C LEU A 316 -1.93 -8.50 2.68
N THR A 317 -0.99 -9.06 3.44
CA THR A 317 -0.10 -10.12 2.94
C THR A 317 -0.89 -11.37 2.54
N PRO A 318 -1.82 -11.90 3.38
CA PRO A 318 -2.62 -13.05 3.00
C PRO A 318 -3.50 -12.80 1.78
N ILE A 319 -4.11 -11.61 1.68
CA ILE A 319 -4.98 -11.25 0.55
C ILE A 319 -4.20 -11.35 -0.77
N VAL A 320 -2.96 -10.85 -0.80
CA VAL A 320 -2.13 -10.88 -2.02
C VAL A 320 -1.67 -12.29 -2.35
N VAL A 321 -1.26 -13.08 -1.35
CA VAL A 321 -0.88 -14.49 -1.52
C VAL A 321 -2.06 -15.33 -2.04
N GLU A 322 -3.27 -15.08 -1.54
CA GLU A 322 -4.47 -15.82 -1.91
C GLU A 322 -4.85 -15.64 -3.40
N VAL A 323 -4.42 -14.55 -4.06
CA VAL A 323 -4.58 -14.40 -5.51
C VAL A 323 -3.84 -15.49 -6.27
N TYR A 324 -2.59 -15.78 -5.87
CA TYR A 324 -1.78 -16.82 -6.50
C TYR A 324 -2.28 -18.22 -6.11
N GLU A 325 -2.37 -18.48 -4.80
CA GLU A 325 -2.78 -19.78 -4.24
C GLU A 325 -4.20 -20.16 -4.65
N GLY A 326 -5.11 -19.19 -4.77
CA GLY A 326 -6.47 -19.41 -5.22
C GLY A 326 -6.57 -19.68 -6.72
N SER A 327 -5.61 -19.23 -7.54
CA SER A 327 -5.62 -19.43 -9.00
C SER A 327 -5.11 -20.80 -9.43
N GLN A 328 -4.17 -21.41 -8.69
CA GLN A 328 -3.61 -22.73 -8.98
C GLN A 328 -4.65 -23.86 -9.03
N PRO A 329 -5.48 -24.08 -7.98
CA PRO A 329 -6.41 -25.21 -7.94
C PRO A 329 -7.51 -25.08 -9.01
N ILE A 330 -7.78 -23.87 -9.50
CA ILE A 330 -8.74 -23.65 -10.59
C ILE A 330 -8.25 -24.32 -11.87
N LEU A 331 -7.03 -24.01 -12.30
CA LEU A 331 -6.47 -24.56 -13.53
C LEU A 331 -6.29 -26.08 -13.42
N ALA A 332 -5.82 -26.56 -12.26
CA ALA A 332 -5.67 -28.00 -12.00
C ALA A 332 -7.01 -28.74 -12.04
N ARG A 333 -8.03 -28.20 -11.36
CA ARG A 333 -9.39 -28.76 -11.37
C ARG A 333 -9.98 -28.75 -12.78
N TRP A 334 -9.77 -27.68 -13.53
CA TRP A 334 -10.24 -27.59 -14.91
C TRP A 334 -9.54 -28.59 -15.83
N GLU A 335 -8.24 -28.83 -15.65
CA GLU A 335 -7.52 -29.84 -16.42
C GLU A 335 -8.02 -31.26 -16.09
N LEU A 336 -8.26 -31.55 -14.81
CA LEU A 336 -8.83 -32.83 -14.36
C LEU A 336 -10.25 -33.04 -14.91
N GLN A 337 -11.09 -32.01 -14.91
CA GLN A 337 -12.46 -32.09 -15.44
C GLN A 337 -12.51 -32.30 -16.96
N LEU A 338 -11.51 -31.81 -17.71
CA LEU A 338 -11.41 -32.02 -19.16
C LEU A 338 -10.70 -33.33 -19.54
N ALA A 339 -9.97 -33.97 -18.62
CA ALA A 339 -9.21 -35.19 -18.91
C ALA A 339 -10.05 -36.36 -19.46
N PRO A 340 -11.26 -36.67 -18.93
CA PRO A 340 -12.10 -37.77 -19.44
C PRO A 340 -12.52 -37.60 -20.90
N PHE A 341 -12.62 -36.36 -21.38
CA PHE A 341 -13.13 -36.04 -22.72
C PHE A 341 -12.01 -35.78 -23.73
N SER A 342 -10.77 -36.13 -23.41
CA SER A 342 -9.58 -35.86 -24.22
C SER A 342 -9.61 -36.39 -25.66
N LYS A 343 -10.43 -37.41 -25.94
CA LYS A 343 -10.61 -37.99 -27.28
C LYS A 343 -11.50 -37.14 -28.20
N VAL A 344 -12.30 -36.22 -27.65
CA VAL A 344 -13.15 -35.31 -28.43
C VAL A 344 -12.30 -34.16 -28.99
N GLY A 345 -12.32 -33.96 -30.31
CA GLY A 345 -11.47 -32.99 -30.99
C GLY A 345 -11.56 -31.57 -30.43
N GLU A 346 -12.77 -31.11 -30.09
CA GLU A 346 -13.00 -29.78 -29.49
C GLU A 346 -12.37 -29.66 -28.09
N VAL A 347 -12.48 -30.70 -27.27
CA VAL A 347 -11.88 -30.74 -25.93
C VAL A 347 -10.36 -30.73 -26.00
N LYS A 348 -9.77 -31.37 -27.01
CA LYS A 348 -8.31 -31.31 -27.25
C LYS A 348 -7.84 -29.87 -27.46
N TRP A 349 -8.58 -29.08 -28.25
CA TRP A 349 -8.28 -27.65 -28.43
C TRP A 349 -8.45 -26.85 -27.14
N MET A 350 -9.52 -27.10 -26.38
CA MET A 350 -9.79 -26.41 -25.11
C MET A 350 -8.72 -26.73 -24.06
N LYS A 351 -8.25 -27.97 -23.99
CA LYS A 351 -7.15 -28.37 -23.11
C LYS A 351 -5.84 -27.67 -23.48
N LYS A 352 -5.54 -27.55 -24.79
CA LYS A 352 -4.37 -26.77 -25.26
C LYS A 352 -4.49 -25.30 -24.85
N ARG A 353 -5.68 -24.72 -24.99
CA ARG A 353 -5.95 -23.34 -24.57
C ARG A 353 -5.83 -23.17 -23.05
N LEU A 354 -6.35 -24.10 -22.26
CA LEU A 354 -6.25 -24.11 -20.80
C LEU A 354 -4.79 -24.14 -20.34
N ARG A 355 -3.96 -24.98 -20.95
CA ARG A 355 -2.51 -25.05 -20.65
C ARG A 355 -1.74 -23.79 -21.05
N ALA A 356 -2.26 -23.03 -22.00
CA ALA A 356 -1.69 -21.75 -22.39
C ALA A 356 -2.09 -20.61 -21.44
N LEU A 357 -3.09 -20.81 -20.57
CA LEU A 357 -3.47 -19.82 -19.57
C LEU A 357 -2.37 -19.72 -18.52
N ARG A 358 -1.96 -18.48 -18.22
CA ARG A 358 -0.99 -18.18 -17.18
C ARG A 358 -1.71 -18.07 -15.84
N LEU A 359 -1.06 -18.60 -14.80
CA LEU A 359 -1.48 -18.36 -13.41
C LEU A 359 -1.43 -16.87 -13.09
N LEU A 360 -2.39 -16.42 -12.29
CA LEU A 360 -2.43 -15.04 -11.81
C LEU A 360 -1.35 -14.88 -10.74
N LYS A 361 -0.40 -13.97 -10.97
CA LYS A 361 0.74 -13.73 -10.08
C LYS A 361 0.82 -12.25 -9.76
N VAL A 362 1.12 -11.95 -8.49
CA VAL A 362 1.46 -10.61 -8.05
C VAL A 362 2.96 -10.61 -7.76
N PHE A 363 3.68 -9.70 -8.42
CA PHE A 363 5.13 -9.63 -8.32
C PHE A 363 5.54 -8.60 -7.27
N PHE A 364 6.69 -8.83 -6.66
CA PHE A 364 7.47 -7.83 -5.97
C PHE A 364 8.47 -7.28 -7.00
N GLY A 365 8.25 -6.05 -7.46
CA GLY A 365 9.04 -5.45 -8.53
C GLY A 365 9.06 -3.94 -8.46
N LEU A 366 10.06 -3.31 -9.09
CA LEU A 366 10.20 -1.86 -9.14
C LEU A 366 10.51 -1.44 -10.58
N PHE A 367 9.74 -0.51 -11.14
CA PHE A 367 9.97 0.07 -12.47
C PHE A 367 10.18 -0.98 -13.59
N GLY A 368 9.31 -2.01 -13.63
CA GLY A 368 9.37 -3.08 -14.62
C GLY A 368 10.37 -4.19 -14.33
N VAL A 369 11.24 -4.04 -13.32
CA VAL A 369 12.14 -5.11 -12.87
C VAL A 369 11.44 -5.93 -11.78
N ASN A 370 11.30 -7.24 -12.00
CA ASN A 370 10.66 -8.15 -11.06
C ASN A 370 11.70 -8.96 -10.30
N PHE A 371 11.61 -8.97 -8.97
CA PHE A 371 12.53 -9.71 -8.12
C PHE A 371 11.99 -11.11 -7.82
N PHE A 372 10.76 -11.21 -7.34
CA PHE A 372 10.07 -12.48 -7.04
C PHE A 372 8.56 -12.30 -7.10
N PHE A 373 7.79 -13.39 -7.06
CA PHE A 373 6.34 -13.34 -6.92
C PHE A 373 5.92 -13.74 -5.51
N LEU A 374 4.78 -13.22 -5.06
CA LEU A 374 4.28 -13.50 -3.72
C LEU A 374 3.58 -14.85 -3.67
N GLN A 375 4.01 -15.68 -2.73
CA GLN A 375 3.46 -17.01 -2.44
C GLN A 375 3.45 -17.25 -0.93
N GLU A 376 2.88 -18.37 -0.49
CA GLU A 376 2.70 -18.66 0.95
C GLU A 376 4.04 -18.67 1.73
N SER A 377 5.13 -19.17 1.14
CA SER A 377 6.45 -19.14 1.78
C SER A 377 6.99 -17.72 2.00
N THR A 378 6.65 -16.76 1.13
CA THR A 378 7.03 -15.36 1.28
C THR A 378 6.44 -14.76 2.54
N ARG A 379 5.20 -15.13 2.91
CA ARG A 379 4.55 -14.67 4.14
C ARG A 379 5.35 -15.08 5.38
N GLY A 380 5.74 -16.35 5.46
CA GLY A 380 6.53 -16.88 6.57
C GLY A 380 7.90 -16.20 6.68
N SER A 381 8.63 -16.11 5.55
CA SER A 381 9.93 -15.44 5.51
C SER A 381 9.85 -13.96 5.88
N TYR A 382 8.78 -13.27 5.48
CA TYR A 382 8.59 -11.85 5.79
C TYR A 382 8.38 -11.60 7.29
N TYR A 383 7.56 -12.41 7.97
CA TYR A 383 7.39 -12.31 9.41
C TYR A 383 8.66 -12.70 10.19
N SER A 384 9.35 -13.76 9.75
CA SER A 384 10.64 -14.14 10.33
C SER A 384 11.62 -12.97 10.26
N ALA A 385 11.76 -12.35 9.09
CA ALA A 385 12.67 -11.23 8.89
C ALA A 385 12.36 -10.05 9.83
N ILE A 386 11.09 -9.70 10.04
CA ILE A 386 10.72 -8.62 10.98
C ILE A 386 11.19 -8.96 12.40
N VAL A 387 10.98 -10.20 12.86
CA VAL A 387 11.40 -10.63 14.21
C VAL A 387 12.92 -10.67 14.31
N ASP A 388 13.59 -11.32 13.36
CA ASP A 388 15.05 -11.49 13.33
C ASP A 388 15.77 -10.14 13.30
N TYR A 389 15.32 -9.20 12.45
CA TYR A 389 15.89 -7.85 12.41
C TYR A 389 15.56 -7.02 13.66
N THR A 390 14.41 -7.24 14.29
CA THR A 390 14.10 -6.59 15.58
C THR A 390 15.07 -7.08 16.66
N ILE A 391 15.32 -8.39 16.75
CA ILE A 391 16.27 -8.98 17.71
C ILE A 391 17.68 -8.43 17.44
N ASN A 392 18.13 -8.41 16.19
CA ASN A 392 19.43 -7.88 15.81
C ASN A 392 19.57 -6.38 16.16
N ALA A 393 18.54 -5.57 15.93
CA ALA A 393 18.53 -4.16 16.32
C ALA A 393 18.62 -4.01 17.86
N MET A 394 17.91 -4.85 18.60
CA MET A 394 17.94 -4.85 20.08
C MET A 394 19.32 -5.20 20.65
N LEU A 395 20.04 -6.14 20.02
CA LEU A 395 21.37 -6.59 20.45
C LEU A 395 22.51 -5.65 20.02
N SER A 396 22.38 -4.99 18.87
CA SER A 396 23.46 -4.18 18.29
C SER A 396 23.59 -2.77 18.88
N ILE A 397 22.49 -2.16 19.30
CA ILE A 397 22.49 -0.78 19.79
C ILE A 397 22.48 -0.80 21.31
N THR A 398 23.46 -0.22 21.99
CA THR A 398 23.41 0.06 23.44
C THR A 398 22.83 1.45 23.65
N VAL A 399 21.76 1.57 24.47
CA VAL A 399 21.09 2.84 24.80
C VAL A 399 21.70 3.42 26.06
#